data_AF-A0A0B8Q7I6-F1
#
_entry.id   AF-A0A0B8Q7I6-F1
#
_cell.length_a   1.000
_cell.length_b   1.000
_cell.length_c   1.000
_cell.angle_alpha   90.00
_cell.angle_beta   90.00
_cell.angle_gamma   90.00
#
_symmetry.space_group_name_H-M   'P 1'
#
loop_
_entity.id
_entity.type
_entity.pdbx_description
1 polymer ?
#
loop_
_entity_poly.entity_id
_entity_poly.type
_entity_poly.pdbx_seq_one_letter_code
_entity_poly.pdbx_strand_id
1 'polypeptide(L)' 'MSEMLYPQTNETRSVVDLSGIWEFKIDTNNEGRKQGWSNGLTDTIDMAVPSSYNDIFTDKSVRDHCGDVWYQKNST' A
#
# COMPACT_ATOMS: atom_id res chain seq x y z
N MET A 1 -5.75 -19.56 -19.87
CA MET A 1 -6.48 -19.10 -18.66
C MET A 1 -5.60 -19.42 -17.47
N SER A 2 -5.31 -18.46 -16.59
CA SER A 2 -4.67 -18.77 -15.32
C SER A 2 -5.75 -19.19 -14.32
N GLU A 3 -5.64 -20.39 -13.76
CA GLU A 3 -6.45 -20.77 -12.60
C GLU A 3 -5.88 -20.07 -11.35
N MET A 4 -6.74 -19.38 -10.61
CA MET A 4 -6.38 -18.69 -9.37
C MET A 4 -6.86 -19.52 -8.18
N LEU A 5 -5.94 -19.86 -7.28
CA LEU A 5 -6.24 -20.56 -6.03
C LEU A 5 -6.16 -19.59 -4.87
N TYR A 6 -7.06 -19.73 -3.89
CA TYR A 6 -6.93 -18.99 -2.64
C TYR A 6 -5.69 -19.46 -1.87
N PRO A 7 -4.84 -18.56 -1.35
CA PRO A 7 -3.64 -18.95 -0.61
C PRO A 7 -3.95 -19.83 0.60
N GLN A 8 -3.25 -20.97 0.72
CA GLN A 8 -3.34 -21.89 1.85
C GLN A 8 -1.95 -22.48 2.12
N THR A 9 -1.56 -22.50 3.38
CA THR A 9 -0.30 -23.13 3.81
C THR A 9 -0.42 -24.65 3.71
N ASN A 10 0.54 -25.30 3.06
CA ASN A 10 0.69 -26.75 2.99
C ASN A 10 2.15 -27.14 2.68
N GLU A 11 2.42 -28.38 2.29
CA GLU A 11 3.78 -28.89 2.02
C GLU A 11 4.53 -28.13 0.91
N THR A 12 3.83 -27.49 -0.03
CA THR A 12 4.44 -26.82 -1.19
C THR A 12 4.08 -25.34 -1.31
N ARG A 13 3.27 -24.80 -0.40
CA ARG A 13 2.77 -23.42 -0.44
C ARG A 13 2.84 -22.78 0.94
N SER A 14 3.27 -21.52 0.96
CA SER A 14 3.34 -20.70 2.17
C SER A 14 2.43 -19.48 2.03
N VAL A 15 1.83 -19.07 3.15
CA VAL A 15 1.07 -17.82 3.25
C VAL A 15 1.86 -16.85 4.12
N VAL A 16 2.06 -15.63 3.63
CA VAL A 16 2.66 -14.52 4.39
C VAL A 16 1.58 -13.47 4.60
N ASP A 17 1.30 -13.15 5.87
CA ASP A 17 0.34 -12.08 6.19
C ASP A 17 0.97 -10.71 5.92
N LEU A 18 0.31 -9.95 5.07
CA LEU A 18 0.72 -8.60 4.69
C LEU A 18 0.06 -7.52 5.56
N SER A 19 -0.87 -7.89 6.45
CA SER A 19 -1.52 -6.98 7.39
C SER A 19 -0.52 -6.27 8.30
N GLY A 20 -0.90 -5.11 8.81
CA GLY A 20 -0.11 -4.30 9.73
C GLY A 20 -0.05 -2.83 9.33
N ILE A 21 0.95 -2.12 9.85
CA ILE A 21 1.22 -0.72 9.53
C ILE A 21 2.21 -0.65 8.38
N TRP A 22 1.88 0.15 7.37
CA TRP A 22 2.66 0.40 6.17
C TRP A 22 3.04 1.88 6.11
N GLU A 23 4.14 2.18 5.45
CA GLU A 23 4.51 3.54 5.07
C GLU A 23 3.66 3.95 3.86
N PHE A 24 3.01 5.10 3.95
CA PHE A 24 2.06 5.57 2.93
C PHE A 24 2.38 6.99 2.48
N LYS A 25 2.13 7.28 1.21
CA LYS A 25 2.28 8.62 0.62
C LYS A 25 1.28 8.83 -0.52
N ILE A 26 0.66 10.01 -0.55
CA ILE A 26 -0.24 10.42 -1.64
C ILE A 26 0.58 11.15 -2.70
N ASP A 27 0.45 10.76 -3.97
CA ASP A 27 1.15 11.40 -5.09
C ASP A 27 0.29 12.49 -5.71
N THR A 28 0.15 13.60 -4.97
CA THR A 28 -0.69 14.74 -5.40
C THR A 28 -0.25 15.36 -6.73
N ASN A 29 1.01 15.20 -7.12
CA ASN A 29 1.60 15.78 -8.33
C ASN A 29 1.94 14.74 -9.43
N ASN A 30 1.58 13.47 -9.25
CA ASN A 30 1.92 12.36 -10.16
C ASN A 30 3.43 12.27 -10.50
N GLU A 31 4.28 12.49 -9.49
CA GLU A 31 5.72 12.56 -9.64
C GLU A 31 6.46 11.33 -9.11
N GLY A 32 5.78 10.43 -8.38
CA GLY A 32 6.41 9.32 -7.68
C GLY A 32 7.16 8.36 -8.60
N ARG A 33 6.63 8.11 -9.81
CA ARG A 33 7.33 7.30 -10.82
C ARG A 33 8.61 7.99 -11.31
N LYS A 34 8.55 9.31 -11.56
CA LYS A 34 9.69 10.10 -12.05
C LYS A 34 10.77 10.23 -10.97
N GLN A 35 10.37 10.35 -9.71
CA GLN A 35 11.26 10.46 -8.57
C GLN A 35 11.77 9.10 -8.06
N GLY A 36 11.30 7.98 -8.62
CA GLY A 36 11.79 6.65 -8.28
C GLY A 36 11.35 6.17 -6.90
N TRP A 37 10.15 6.55 -6.44
CA TRP A 37 9.58 6.19 -5.13
C TRP A 37 9.43 4.67 -4.92
N SER A 38 9.48 3.87 -5.99
CA SER A 38 9.56 2.40 -5.89
C SER A 38 10.84 1.88 -5.24
N ASN A 39 11.90 2.69 -5.19
CA ASN A 39 13.18 2.31 -4.59
C ASN A 39 13.28 2.68 -3.09
N GLY A 40 12.28 3.38 -2.57
CA GLY A 40 12.29 3.91 -1.22
C GLY A 40 11.37 5.11 -1.10
N LEU A 41 10.47 5.06 -0.14
CA LEU A 41 9.54 6.13 0.19
C LEU A 41 10.11 6.99 1.33
N THR A 42 10.11 8.32 1.17
CA THR A 42 10.44 9.30 2.22
C THR A 42 9.22 10.17 2.53
N ASP A 43 9.23 10.83 3.69
CA ASP A 43 8.16 11.75 4.11
C ASP A 43 6.79 11.05 4.10
N THR A 44 6.76 9.89 4.76
CA THR A 44 5.62 8.97 4.80
C THR A 44 4.81 9.15 6.07
N ILE A 45 3.61 8.59 6.04
CA ILE A 45 2.73 8.47 7.21
C ILE A 45 2.34 7.00 7.40
N ASP A 46 2.10 6.62 8.65
CA ASP A 46 1.66 5.27 9.00
C ASP A 46 0.24 5.00 8.52
N MET A 47 0.05 3.86 7.86
CA MET A 47 -1.23 3.44 7.30
C MET A 47 -1.56 2.01 7.66
N ALA A 48 -2.73 1.78 8.26
CA ALA A 48 -3.19 0.45 8.61
C ALA A 48 -3.66 -0.32 7.36
N VAL A 49 -3.24 -1.58 7.23
CA VAL A 49 -3.68 -2.51 6.19
C VAL A 49 -4.15 -3.80 6.85
N PRO A 50 -5.34 -4.35 6.51
CA PRO A 50 -6.26 -3.87 5.47
C PRO A 50 -7.14 -2.71 5.95
N SER A 51 -7.21 -1.65 5.14
CA SER A 51 -8.20 -0.57 5.29
C SER A 51 -8.31 0.25 4.00
N SER A 52 -9.37 1.04 3.88
CA SER A 52 -9.46 2.11 2.89
C SER A 52 -8.79 3.37 3.47
N TYR A 53 -7.79 3.93 2.79
CA TYR A 53 -7.11 5.13 3.28
C TYR A 53 -8.04 6.36 3.34
N ASN A 54 -9.07 6.40 2.50
CA ASN A 54 -10.00 7.54 2.37
C ASN A 54 -10.71 7.89 3.68
N ASP A 55 -10.97 6.89 4.52
CA ASP A 55 -11.77 7.04 5.74
C ASP A 55 -10.91 7.13 7.01
N ILE A 56 -9.58 6.99 6.89
CA ILE A 56 -8.66 7.10 8.02
C ILE A 56 -8.36 8.55 8.36
N PHE A 57 -8.25 9.41 7.35
CA PHE A 57 -7.97 10.83 7.54
C PHE A 57 -9.27 11.64 7.67
N THR A 58 -9.20 12.74 8.43
CA THR A 58 -10.31 13.69 8.57
C THR A 58 -10.29 14.79 7.50
N ASP A 59 -9.20 14.90 6.74
CA ASP A 59 -9.07 15.87 5.65
C ASP A 59 -9.89 15.43 4.43
N LYS A 60 -10.80 16.30 4.00
CA LYS A 60 -11.66 16.08 2.83
C LYS A 60 -10.85 15.90 1.54
N SER A 61 -9.73 16.61 1.39
CA SER A 61 -8.88 16.50 0.20
C SER A 61 -8.27 15.11 0.05
N VAL A 62 -8.00 14.43 1.17
CA VAL A 62 -7.51 13.05 1.19
C VAL A 62 -8.65 12.05 0.97
N ARG A 63 -9.80 12.27 1.61
CA ARG A 63 -11.00 11.43 1.44
C ARG A 63 -11.49 11.36 0.00
N ASP A 64 -11.51 12.52 -0.66
CA ASP A 64 -11.97 12.68 -2.04
C ASP A 64 -10.82 12.57 -3.04
N HIS A 65 -9.62 12.13 -2.59
CA HIS A 65 -8.45 12.02 -3.46
C HIS A 65 -8.69 11.02 -4.59
N CYS A 66 -8.31 11.43 -5.80
CA CYS A 66 -8.32 10.58 -6.99
C CYS A 66 -6.99 10.75 -7.72
N GLY A 67 -6.12 9.75 -7.62
CA GLY A 67 -4.77 9.78 -8.15
C GLY A 67 -3.94 8.60 -7.65
N ASP A 68 -2.64 8.64 -7.93
CA ASP A 68 -1.71 7.62 -7.48
C ASP A 68 -1.42 7.77 -5.98
N VAL A 69 -1.40 6.64 -5.28
CA VAL A 69 -0.93 6.54 -3.89
C VAL A 69 0.10 5.43 -3.79
N TRP A 70 1.01 5.57 -2.83
CA TRP A 70 2.14 4.68 -2.65
C TRP A 70 2.08 4.03 -1.27
N TYR A 71 2.30 2.72 -1.25
CA TYR A 71 2.41 1.90 -0.05
C TYR A 71 3.77 1.21 -0.06
N GLN A 72 4.48 1.25 1.06
CA GLN A 72 5.73 0.54 1.28
C GLN A 72 5.65 -0.22 2.60
N LYS A 73 6.04 -1.51 2.57
CA LYS A 73 6.26 -2.32 3.77
C LYS A 73 7.67 -2.86 3.71
N ASN A 74 8.44 -2.56 4.74
CA ASN A 74 9.69 -3.26 4.98
C ASN A 74 9.34 -4.66 5.48
N SER A 75 9.56 -5.66 4.63
CA SER A 75 9.42 -7.06 5.04
C SER A 75 10.57 -7.38 5.98
N THR A 76 10.25 -7.86 7.18
CA THR A 76 11.26 -8.47 8.08
C THR A 76 11.58 -9.87 7.59
#